data_AF-A0A0L7RHC9-F1
#
_entry.id   AF-A0A0L7RHC9-F1
#
_cell.length_a   1.000
_cell.length_b   1.000
_cell.length_c   1.000
_cell.angle_alpha   90.00
_cell.angle_beta   90.00
_cell.angle_gamma   90.00
#
_symmetry.space_group_name_H-M   'P 1'
#
loop_
_entity.id
_entity.type
_entity.pdbx_description
1 polymer ?
#
loop_
_entity_poly.entity_id
_entity_poly.type
_entity_poly.pdbx_seq_one_letter_code
_entity_poly.pdbx_strand_id
1 'polypeptide(L)'
;MKNLLYNDYRKGLVKNPHHVGPIITSPDYSFKDSRPIPYGVGQLRRIQKHQKYVKQVVQLVGEIDRAVERHAMLMKEKEDEKQKILDSKLKPKGQKLITST
;
A
#
# COMPACT_ATOMS: atom_id res chain seq x y z
N MET A 1 -33.94 -14.20 18.86
CA MET A 1 -33.01 -13.05 18.96
C MET A 1 -31.66 -13.22 18.23
N LYS A 2 -31.30 -14.39 17.65
CA LYS A 2 -29.99 -14.57 16.97
C LYS A 2 -29.93 -14.10 15.50
N ASN A 3 -31.05 -13.68 14.90
CA ASN A 3 -31.14 -13.39 13.46
C ASN A 3 -30.91 -11.91 13.10
N LEU A 4 -30.86 -11.00 14.08
CA LEU A 4 -30.67 -9.56 13.83
C LEU A 4 -29.17 -9.19 13.73
N LEU A 5 -28.32 -9.79 14.56
CA LEU A 5 -26.87 -9.53 14.57
C LEU A 5 -26.14 -10.01 13.30
N TYR A 6 -26.73 -10.94 12.54
CA TYR A 6 -26.12 -11.53 11.35
C TYR A 6 -26.26 -10.66 10.09
N ASN A 7 -27.25 -9.76 10.05
CA ASN A 7 -27.56 -8.99 8.84
C ASN A 7 -26.81 -7.65 8.72
N ASP A 8 -26.26 -7.10 9.81
CA ASP A 8 -25.60 -5.78 9.76
C ASP A 8 -24.21 -5.82 9.10
N TYR A 9 -23.50 -6.94 9.17
CA TYR A 9 -22.24 -7.14 8.46
C TYR A 9 -22.38 -7.05 6.93
N ARG A 10 -23.54 -7.47 6.40
CA ARG A 10 -23.83 -7.39 4.96
C ARG A 10 -23.98 -5.95 4.46
N LYS A 11 -24.14 -4.99 5.38
CA LYS A 11 -24.27 -3.56 5.08
C LYS A 11 -22.95 -2.79 5.24
N GLY A 12 -21.84 -3.47 5.49
CA GLY A 12 -20.53 -2.84 5.73
C GLY A 12 -20.40 -2.17 7.10
N LEU A 13 -21.33 -2.46 8.03
CA LEU A 13 -21.26 -1.95 9.40
C LEU A 13 -20.38 -2.85 10.27
N VAL A 14 -19.75 -2.23 11.27
CA VAL A 14 -18.96 -2.97 12.25
C VAL A 14 -19.84 -3.76 13.21
N LYS A 15 -19.34 -4.93 13.65
CA LYS A 15 -19.99 -5.82 14.62
C LYS A 15 -20.51 -5.07 15.85
N ASN A 16 -19.65 -4.22 16.39
CA ASN A 16 -19.95 -3.43 17.57
C ASN A 16 -20.20 -1.99 17.13
N PRO A 17 -21.43 -1.46 17.31
CA PRO A 17 -21.75 -0.09 16.93
C PRO A 17 -20.95 0.96 17.73
N HIS A 18 -20.37 0.58 18.87
CA HIS A 18 -19.45 1.42 19.66
C HIS A 18 -17.98 1.33 19.23
N HIS A 19 -17.66 0.65 18.12
CA HIS A 19 -16.29 0.55 17.64
C HIS A 19 -15.89 1.68 16.68
N VAL A 20 -16.70 1.94 15.65
CA VAL A 20 -16.50 3.02 14.67
C VAL A 20 -17.85 3.52 14.18
N GLY A 21 -17.91 4.79 13.80
CA GLY A 21 -19.10 5.41 13.22
C GLY A 21 -19.46 6.75 13.85
N PRO A 22 -20.51 7.40 13.33
CA PRO A 22 -20.91 8.76 13.73
C PRO A 22 -21.16 8.90 15.23
N ILE A 23 -21.73 7.88 15.86
CA ILE A 23 -22.05 7.84 17.29
C ILE A 23 -20.80 8.05 18.17
N ILE A 24 -19.61 7.68 17.69
CA ILE A 24 -18.36 7.72 18.48
C ILE A 24 -17.42 8.83 18.00
N THR A 25 -17.52 9.19 16.72
CA THR A 25 -16.66 10.21 16.10
C THR A 25 -17.25 11.61 16.23
N SER A 26 -18.57 11.72 16.29
CA SER A 26 -19.26 12.99 16.53
C SER A 26 -19.04 13.43 17.97
N PRO A 27 -18.92 14.74 18.23
CA PRO A 27 -18.88 15.25 19.59
C PRO A 27 -20.23 15.06 20.30
N ASP A 28 -20.18 14.83 21.61
CA ASP A 28 -21.36 14.64 22.46
C ASP A 28 -22.11 15.95 22.76
N TYR A 29 -21.42 17.08 22.71
CA TYR A 29 -21.98 18.42 22.96
C TYR A 29 -21.32 19.47 22.07
N SER A 30 -21.91 20.66 21.98
CA SER A 30 -21.35 21.80 21.28
C SER A 30 -21.58 23.10 22.05
N PHE A 31 -20.66 24.06 21.94
CA PHE A 31 -20.85 25.39 22.51
C PHE A 31 -21.91 26.17 21.70
N LYS A 32 -22.77 26.92 22.40
CA LYS A 32 -23.75 27.83 21.76
C LYS A 32 -23.07 28.85 20.85
N ASP A 33 -21.88 29.30 21.25
CA ASP A 33 -21.04 30.25 20.51
C ASP A 33 -20.36 29.63 19.27
N SER A 34 -20.66 28.37 18.91
CA SER A 34 -20.04 27.63 17.79
C SER A 34 -18.52 27.46 17.86
N ARG A 35 -17.92 27.63 19.03
CA ARG A 35 -16.48 27.43 19.25
C ARG A 35 -16.09 25.96 19.05
N PRO A 36 -14.89 25.67 18.53
CA PRO A 36 -14.41 24.31 18.37
C PRO A 36 -14.26 23.62 19.72
N ILE A 37 -14.60 22.34 19.76
CA ILE A 37 -14.58 21.54 20.98
C ILE A 37 -13.20 20.88 21.09
N PRO A 38 -12.57 20.89 22.29
CA PRO A 38 -11.34 20.16 22.49
C PRO A 38 -11.59 18.65 22.35
N TYR A 39 -10.59 17.91 21.84
CA TYR A 39 -10.72 16.47 21.69
C TYR A 39 -10.83 15.76 23.05
N GLY A 40 -11.78 14.83 23.15
CA GLY A 40 -11.80 13.87 24.25
C GLY A 40 -10.60 12.93 24.17
N VAL A 41 -10.11 12.46 25.33
CA VAL A 41 -8.92 11.58 25.43
C VAL A 41 -9.05 10.34 24.54
N GLY A 42 -10.23 9.71 24.50
CA GLY A 42 -10.49 8.54 23.66
C GLY A 42 -10.44 8.87 22.16
N GLN A 43 -11.01 10.02 21.76
CA GLN A 43 -10.99 10.47 20.37
C GLN A 43 -9.57 10.79 19.91
N LEU A 44 -8.79 11.50 20.74
CA LEU A 44 -7.39 11.81 20.46
C LEU A 44 -6.56 10.54 20.29
N ARG A 45 -6.70 9.57 21.19
CA ARG A 45 -6.02 8.27 21.10
C ARG A 45 -6.35 7.53 19.80
N ARG A 46 -7.62 7.53 19.37
CA ARG A 46 -8.03 6.94 18.10
C ARG A 46 -7.38 7.64 16.91
N ILE A 47 -7.42 8.98 16.88
CA ILE A 47 -6.80 9.78 15.81
C ILE A 47 -5.31 9.46 15.69
N GLN A 48 -4.57 9.48 16.80
CA GLN A 48 -3.14 9.17 16.83
C GLN A 48 -2.85 7.74 16.36
N LYS A 49 -3.67 6.77 16.76
CA LYS A 49 -3.57 5.38 16.32
C LYS A 49 -3.78 5.27 14.80
N HIS A 50 -4.80 5.94 14.25
CA HIS A 50 -5.03 5.97 12.81
C HIS A 50 -3.88 6.64 12.05
N GLN A 51 -3.34 7.75 12.55
CA GLN A 51 -2.17 8.39 11.96
C GLN A 51 -0.94 7.46 11.94
N LYS A 52 -0.73 6.68 13.01
CA LYS A 52 0.35 5.69 13.04
C LYS A 52 0.16 4.63 11.95
N TYR A 53 -1.05 4.10 11.79
CA TYR A 53 -1.33 3.12 10.74
C TYR A 53 -1.13 3.70 9.34
N VAL A 54 -1.65 4.91 9.08
CA VAL A 54 -1.47 5.56 7.77
C VAL A 54 0.00 5.76 7.45
N LYS A 55 0.81 6.22 8.41
CA LYS A 55 2.27 6.36 8.23
C LYS A 55 2.93 5.04 7.84
N GLN A 56 2.57 3.95 8.53
CA GLN A 56 3.11 2.62 8.24
C GLN A 56 2.69 2.13 6.86
N VAL A 57 1.42 2.28 6.48
CA VAL A 57 0.92 1.86 5.17
C VAL A 57 1.64 2.60 4.04
N VAL A 58 1.74 3.93 4.14
CA VAL A 58 2.43 4.75 3.13
C VAL A 58 3.89 4.35 3.00
N GLN A 59 4.58 4.11 4.11
CA GLN A 59 5.97 3.65 4.09
C GLN A 59 6.10 2.31 3.37
N LEU A 60 5.30 1.31 3.74
CA LEU A 60 5.38 -0.04 3.18
C LEU A 60 5.07 -0.06 1.68
N VAL A 61 4.05 0.70 1.25
CA VAL A 61 3.71 0.82 -0.19
C VAL A 61 4.89 1.44 -0.95
N GLY A 62 5.46 2.53 -0.44
CA GLY A 62 6.62 3.15 -1.08
C GLY A 62 7.87 2.26 -1.12
N GLU A 63 8.06 1.38 -0.14
CA GLU A 63 9.14 0.39 -0.14
C GLU A 63 8.93 -0.68 -1.23
N ILE A 64 7.69 -1.15 -1.40
CA ILE A 64 7.32 -2.12 -2.43
C ILE A 64 7.53 -1.53 -3.82
N ASP A 65 7.02 -0.33 -4.07
CA ASP A 65 7.13 0.33 -5.38
C ASP A 65 8.61 0.49 -5.78
N ARG A 66 9.45 0.96 -4.86
CA ARG A 66 10.90 1.06 -5.06
C ARG A 66 11.56 -0.29 -5.32
N ALA A 67 11.10 -1.36 -4.68
CA ALA A 67 11.66 -2.69 -4.88
C ALA A 67 11.35 -3.22 -6.29
N VAL A 68 10.12 -2.99 -6.78
CA VAL A 68 9.70 -3.35 -8.14
C VAL A 68 10.50 -2.58 -9.18
N GLU A 69 10.60 -1.25 -9.03
CA GLU A 69 11.37 -0.39 -9.94
C GLU A 69 12.85 -0.81 -10.00
N ARG A 70 13.48 -1.01 -8.84
CA ARG A 70 14.87 -1.45 -8.75
C ARG A 70 15.07 -2.81 -9.41
N HIS A 71 14.16 -3.75 -9.20
CA HIS A 71 14.25 -5.07 -9.82
C HIS A 71 14.18 -4.97 -11.35
N ALA A 72 13.28 -4.14 -11.89
CA ALA A 72 13.17 -3.91 -13.33
C ALA A 72 14.45 -3.30 -13.90
N MET A 73 15.05 -2.31 -13.21
CA MET A 73 16.33 -1.71 -13.60
C MET A 73 17.46 -2.75 -13.64
N LEU A 74 17.61 -3.54 -12.58
CA LEU A 74 18.65 -4.58 -12.49
C LEU A 74 18.50 -5.67 -13.57
N MET A 75 17.26 -6.02 -13.95
CA MET A 75 17.03 -6.98 -15.03
C MET A 75 17.42 -6.41 -16.39
N LYS A 76 17.09 -5.14 -16.64
CA LYS A 76 17.50 -4.44 -17.86
C LYS A 76 19.01 -4.31 -17.94
N GLU A 77 19.69 -3.93 -16.87
CA GLU A 77 21.15 -3.84 -16.82
C GLU A 77 21.81 -5.19 -17.14
N LYS A 78 21.30 -6.29 -16.59
CA LYS A 78 21.80 -7.64 -16.90
C LYS A 78 21.59 -8.03 -18.37
N GLU A 79 20.50 -7.60 -18.98
CA GLU A 79 20.23 -7.85 -20.40
C GLU A 79 21.15 -7.01 -21.29
N ASP A 80 21.32 -5.73 -20.97
CA ASP A 80 22.23 -4.82 -21.65
C ASP A 80 23.69 -5.31 -21.55
N GLU A 81 24.11 -5.83 -20.40
CA GLU A 81 25.44 -6.43 -20.22
C GLU A 81 25.62 -7.69 -21.09
N LYS A 82 24.62 -8.59 -21.11
CA LYS A 82 24.66 -9.77 -21.97
C LYS A 82 24.75 -9.37 -23.44
N GLN A 83 23.99 -8.36 -23.87
CA GLN A 83 24.01 -7.87 -25.23
C GLN A 83 25.38 -7.26 -25.57
N LYS A 84 25.95 -6.42 -24.70
CA LYS A 84 27.31 -5.89 -24.87
C LYS A 84 28.36 -7.00 -25.01
N ILE A 85 28.24 -8.06 -24.20
CA ILE A 85 29.14 -9.22 -24.30
C ILE A 85 28.96 -9.95 -25.64
N LEU A 86 27.73 -10.07 -26.14
CA LEU A 86 27.48 -10.67 -27.47
C LEU A 86 28.03 -9.79 -28.60
N ASP A 87 27.82 -8.48 -28.55
CA ASP A 87 28.25 -7.53 -29.57
C ASP A 87 29.78 -7.38 -29.62
N SER A 88 30.44 -7.52 -28.47
CA SER A 88 31.91 -7.52 -28.36
C SER A 88 32.56 -8.84 -28.78
N LYS A 89 31.78 -9.92 -29.01
CA LYS A 89 32.37 -11.18 -29.49
C LYS A 89 32.88 -11.03 -30.91
N LEU A 90 34.07 -11.57 -31.14
CA LEU A 90 34.66 -11.66 -32.47
C LEU A 90 33.81 -12.55 -33.38
N LYS A 91 33.91 -12.29 -34.70
CA LYS A 91 33.22 -13.08 -35.73
C LYS A 91 33.50 -14.59 -35.55
N PRO A 92 32.48 -15.45 -35.70
CA PRO A 92 32.68 -16.89 -35.62
C PRO A 92 33.59 -17.37 -36.75
N LYS A 93 34.41 -18.40 -36.48
CA LYS A 93 35.35 -19.00 -37.44
C LYS A 93 34.98 -20.47 -37.73
N GLY A 94 35.53 -21.02 -38.82
CA GLY A 94 35.47 -22.46 -39.13
C GLY A 94 34.12 -22.94 -39.69
N GLN A 95 33.72 -24.18 -39.36
CA GLN A 95 32.49 -24.85 -39.85
C GLN A 95 31.23 -23.98 -39.78
N LYS A 96 31.14 -23.09 -38.78
CA LYS A 96 29.97 -22.20 -38.55
C LYS A 96 29.70 -21.21 -39.69
N LEU A 97 30.67 -20.92 -40.56
CA LEU A 97 30.48 -20.09 -41.76
C LEU A 97 30.00 -20.91 -42.97
N ILE A 98 30.30 -22.20 -43.00
CA ILE A 98 30.09 -23.09 -44.16
C ILE A 98 28.66 -23.65 -44.13
N THR A 99 28.11 -23.85 -42.93
CA THR A 99 26.79 -24.45 -42.70
C THR A 99 25.63 -23.44 -42.74
N SER A 100 25.89 -22.14 -42.87
CA SER A 100 24.87 -21.08 -42.86
C SER A 100 24.46 -20.60 -44.26
N THR A 101 24.84 -21.34 -45.31
CA THR A 101 24.41 -21.12 -46.71
C THR A 101 23.32 -22.13 -47.03
#